data_AF-A0A7S2U3F6-F1
#
_entry.id   AF-A0A7S2U3F6-F1
#
_cell.length_a   1.000
_cell.length_b   1.000
_cell.length_c   1.000
_cell.angle_alpha   90.00
_cell.angle_beta   90.00
_cell.angle_gamma   90.00
#
_symmetry.space_group_name_H-M   'P 1'
#
loop_
_entity.id
_entity.type
_entity.pdbx_description
1 polymer ?
#
loop_
_entity_poly.entity_id
_entity_poly.type
_entity_poly.pdbx_seq_one_letter_code
_entity_poly.pdbx_strand_id
1 'polypeptide(L)'
;KGNNKGAQMRVKAKVRPPRLDGRALGLFATRTPHRPNPIGLTCVRLERVSGRDIFVSGLDMLDGTPILDIKPYIPHYDALPGARVPEWIAAAAVFRRVRISSEASRSIAAGAELAEHYKTAEEFERALKEILSHDIRSHFQRNLKATKPRQVSPSGASGSGGDAKQRQRQHGNGGSCSREFEVRPED
;
A
#
# COMPACT_ATOMS: atom_id res chain seq x y z
N LYS A 1 14.73 32.94 29.15
CA LYS A 1 15.22 31.55 28.99
C LYS A 1 14.07 30.71 28.44
N GLY A 2 13.98 30.56 27.12
CA GLY A 2 12.95 29.74 26.47
C GLY A 2 13.32 28.26 26.58
N ASN A 3 12.44 27.45 27.18
CA ASN A 3 12.59 26.01 27.27
C ASN A 3 12.38 25.39 25.88
N ASN A 4 13.43 25.37 25.07
CA ASN A 4 13.47 24.56 23.87
C ASN A 4 13.78 23.12 24.30
N LYS A 5 12.76 22.42 24.80
CA LYS A 5 12.82 20.96 24.95
C LYS A 5 12.87 20.41 23.54
N GLY A 6 14.07 20.27 22.99
CA GLY A 6 14.30 19.51 21.76
C GLY A 6 13.56 18.20 21.92
N ALA A 7 12.55 17.98 21.07
CA ALA A 7 11.71 16.80 21.14
C ALA A 7 12.61 15.61 20.88
N GLN A 8 13.15 15.00 21.94
CA GLN A 8 13.90 13.78 21.82
C GLN A 8 12.94 12.75 21.25
N MET A 9 13.14 12.40 19.98
CA MET A 9 12.44 11.30 19.33
C MET A 9 12.69 10.05 20.16
N ARG A 10 11.69 9.66 20.96
CA ARG A 10 11.70 8.40 21.71
C ARG A 10 11.55 7.26 20.71
N VAL A 11 12.68 6.84 20.16
CA VAL A 11 12.73 5.68 19.28
C VAL A 11 12.50 4.42 20.11
N LYS A 12 11.50 3.62 19.73
CA LYS A 12 11.22 2.35 20.40
C LYS A 12 12.31 1.35 20.07
N ALA A 13 12.88 0.72 21.10
CA ALA A 13 13.89 -0.32 20.91
C ALA A 13 13.36 -1.55 20.15
N LYS A 14 12.03 -1.80 20.22
CA LYS A 14 11.36 -2.88 19.50
C LYS A 14 10.25 -2.37 18.59
N VAL A 15 10.07 -3.04 17.45
CA VAL A 15 9.02 -2.79 16.46
C VAL A 15 8.29 -4.08 16.11
N ARG A 16 7.09 -3.97 15.52
CA ARG A 16 6.27 -5.10 15.06
C ARG A 16 6.01 -4.97 13.56
N PRO A 17 6.90 -5.50 12.70
CA PRO A 17 6.70 -5.43 11.25
C PRO A 17 5.39 -6.10 10.83
N PRO A 18 4.63 -5.53 9.87
CA PRO A 18 3.31 -6.05 9.47
C PRO A 18 3.32 -7.52 9.05
N ARG A 19 4.41 -7.98 8.40
CA ARG A 19 4.56 -9.33 7.85
C ARG A 19 4.99 -10.39 8.85
N LEU A 20 5.26 -10.03 10.11
CA LEU A 20 5.76 -10.95 11.14
C LEU A 20 4.71 -11.29 12.19
N ASP A 21 3.43 -11.27 11.80
CA ASP A 21 2.28 -11.69 12.62
C ASP A 21 2.31 -11.21 14.07
N GLY A 22 2.66 -9.92 14.24
CA GLY A 22 2.68 -9.26 15.54
C GLY A 22 3.92 -9.54 16.39
N ARG A 23 4.90 -10.31 15.91
CA ARG A 23 6.19 -10.52 16.59
C ARG A 23 6.93 -9.19 16.79
N ALA A 24 7.40 -8.98 18.02
CA ALA A 24 8.23 -7.83 18.36
C ALA A 24 9.72 -8.15 18.14
N LEU A 25 10.41 -7.32 17.36
CA LEU A 25 11.84 -7.45 17.05
C LEU A 25 12.60 -6.21 17.45
N GLY A 26 13.89 -6.38 17.73
CA GLY A 26 14.81 -5.25 17.90
C GLY A 26 14.83 -4.38 16.64
N LEU A 27 14.83 -3.07 16.81
CA LEU A 27 14.78 -2.10 15.71
C LEU A 27 15.85 -2.36 14.63
N PHE A 28 17.09 -2.63 15.06
CA PHE A 28 18.22 -2.89 14.15
C PHE A 28 18.13 -4.23 13.42
N ALA A 29 17.32 -5.18 13.90
CA ALA A 29 17.08 -6.46 13.23
C ALA A 29 15.96 -6.38 12.17
N THR A 30 15.47 -5.18 11.84
CA THR A 30 14.39 -4.97 10.87
C THR A 30 14.79 -3.92 9.83
N ARG A 31 13.87 -3.61 8.89
CA ARG A 31 13.93 -2.47 7.96
C ARG A 31 12.85 -1.39 8.24
N THR A 32 12.40 -1.24 9.49
CA THR A 32 11.44 -0.16 9.84
C THR A 32 11.95 1.23 9.45
N PRO A 33 11.07 2.16 8.98
CA PRO A 33 11.44 3.56 8.76
C PRO A 33 11.59 4.35 10.07
N HIS A 34 11.03 3.87 11.19
CA HIS A 34 11.09 4.55 12.49
C HIS A 34 12.42 4.29 13.21
N ARG A 35 13.49 4.96 12.75
CA ARG A 35 14.86 4.84 13.29
C ARG A 35 15.38 6.15 13.87
N PRO A 36 16.45 6.13 14.68
CA PRO A 36 17.12 7.35 15.11
C PRO A 36 17.62 8.17 13.91
N ASN A 37 18.18 7.47 12.92
CA ASN A 37 18.56 8.03 11.63
C ASN A 37 17.62 7.43 10.56
N PRO A 38 16.59 8.14 10.11
CA PRO A 38 15.56 7.63 9.20
C PRO A 38 16.07 7.59 7.74
N ILE A 39 17.10 6.78 7.49
CA ILE A 39 17.71 6.62 6.18
C ILE A 39 17.22 5.29 5.57
N GLY A 40 16.55 5.38 4.42
CA GLY A 40 16.17 4.23 3.60
C GLY A 40 17.30 3.82 2.65
N LEU A 41 17.34 2.55 2.29
CA LEU A 41 18.25 2.01 1.29
C LEU A 41 17.47 1.17 0.29
N THR A 42 17.55 1.55 -0.98
CA THR A 42 16.82 0.90 -2.06
C THR A 42 17.79 0.63 -3.20
N CYS A 43 17.88 -0.64 -3.61
CA CYS A 43 18.58 -1.02 -4.83
C CYS A 43 17.57 -1.00 -5.96
N VAL A 44 17.80 -0.15 -6.96
CA VAL A 44 16.87 0.06 -8.07
C VAL A 44 17.53 -0.30 -9.39
N ARG A 45 16.71 -0.62 -10.38
CA ARG A 45 17.17 -0.80 -11.75
C ARG A 45 17.20 0.56 -12.44
N LEU A 46 18.34 0.90 -13.04
CA LEU A 46 18.47 2.08 -13.89
C LEU A 46 17.84 1.81 -15.26
N GLU A 47 16.89 2.63 -15.67
CA GLU A 47 16.25 2.54 -16.99
C GLU A 47 16.93 3.50 -17.98
N ARG A 48 17.11 4.77 -17.59
CA ARG A 48 17.86 5.76 -18.37
C ARG A 48 18.29 6.96 -17.53
N VAL A 49 19.26 7.70 -18.05
CA VAL A 49 19.68 9.01 -17.54
C VAL A 49 19.39 10.05 -18.62
N SER A 50 18.85 11.21 -18.23
CA SER A 50 18.53 12.30 -19.15
C SER A 50 18.81 13.64 -18.49
N GLY A 51 19.96 14.23 -18.81
CA GLY A 51 20.39 15.48 -18.19
C GLY A 51 20.58 15.31 -16.68
N ARG A 52 19.71 15.94 -15.89
CA ARG A 52 19.72 15.87 -14.42
C ARG A 52 18.74 14.85 -13.85
N ASP A 53 17.99 14.17 -14.72
CA ASP A 53 16.95 13.23 -14.32
C ASP A 53 17.42 11.79 -14.47
N ILE A 54 17.14 10.97 -13.46
CA ILE A 54 17.45 9.54 -13.43
C ILE A 54 16.14 8.78 -13.35
N PHE A 55 15.90 7.94 -14.36
CA PHE A 55 14.68 7.13 -14.47
C PHE A 55 15.03 5.73 -14.00
N VAL A 56 14.30 5.25 -12.99
CA VAL A 56 14.57 3.97 -12.32
C VAL A 56 13.27 3.19 -12.10
N SER A 57 13.40 1.89 -11.89
CA SER A 57 12.30 1.00 -11.51
C SER A 57 12.63 0.23 -10.21
N GLY A 58 11.58 -0.14 -9.46
CA GLY A 58 11.71 -0.86 -8.18
C GLY A 58 11.93 0.02 -6.95
N LEU A 59 11.45 1.27 -6.96
CA LEU A 59 11.49 2.19 -5.82
C LEU A 59 10.46 1.81 -4.74
N ASP A 60 10.84 1.96 -3.46
CA ASP A 60 9.99 1.74 -2.29
C ASP A 60 9.82 3.01 -1.42
N MET A 61 9.73 4.18 -2.07
CA MET A 61 9.62 5.49 -1.42
C MET A 61 8.42 6.31 -1.91
N LEU A 62 8.02 7.32 -1.13
CA LEU A 62 6.94 8.24 -1.49
C LEU A 62 7.46 9.37 -2.38
N ASP A 63 6.57 9.98 -3.16
CA ASP A 63 6.89 11.19 -3.90
C ASP A 63 7.38 12.32 -2.97
N GLY A 64 8.36 13.08 -3.44
CA GLY A 64 9.04 14.12 -2.66
C GLY A 64 10.00 13.62 -1.57
N THR A 65 10.24 12.30 -1.45
CA THR A 65 11.25 11.77 -0.51
C THR A 65 12.65 12.30 -0.89
N PRO A 66 13.37 12.97 0.03
CA PRO A 66 14.68 13.55 -0.29
C PRO A 66 15.73 12.45 -0.54
N ILE A 67 16.47 12.60 -1.63
CA ILE A 67 17.59 11.73 -1.97
C ILE A 67 18.86 12.27 -1.33
N LEU A 68 19.51 11.45 -0.50
CA LEU A 68 20.74 11.83 0.21
C LEU A 68 22.00 11.52 -0.61
N ASP A 69 21.99 10.42 -1.36
CA ASP A 69 23.15 9.89 -2.05
C ASP A 69 22.73 8.91 -3.15
N ILE A 70 23.56 8.79 -4.19
CA ILE A 70 23.37 7.88 -5.32
C ILE A 70 24.71 7.19 -5.58
N LYS A 71 24.73 5.86 -5.52
CA LYS A 71 25.92 5.05 -5.78
C LYS A 71 25.63 3.95 -6.81
N PRO A 72 26.58 3.63 -7.69
CA PRO A 72 26.42 2.50 -8.60
C PRO A 72 26.39 1.19 -7.79
N TYR A 73 25.47 0.30 -8.13
CA TYR A 73 25.49 -1.08 -7.66
C TYR A 73 26.61 -1.84 -8.38
N ILE A 74 27.61 -2.31 -7.64
CA ILE A 74 28.73 -3.09 -8.16
C ILE A 74 28.54 -4.52 -7.67
N PRO A 75 28.12 -5.48 -8.51
CA PRO A 75 27.82 -6.84 -8.08
C PRO A 75 28.94 -7.51 -7.30
N HIS A 76 30.20 -7.23 -7.63
CA HIS A 76 31.36 -7.77 -6.93
C HIS A 76 31.45 -7.33 -5.44
N TYR A 77 30.96 -6.15 -5.10
CA TYR A 77 31.00 -5.62 -3.73
C TYR A 77 29.66 -5.76 -3.00
N ASP A 78 28.55 -5.63 -3.74
CA ASP A 78 27.22 -5.49 -3.16
C ASP A 78 26.41 -6.81 -3.20
N ALA A 79 26.73 -7.73 -4.12
CA ALA A 79 26.04 -9.02 -4.18
C ALA A 79 26.59 -9.97 -3.11
N LEU A 80 25.70 -10.55 -2.32
CA LEU A 80 26.03 -11.56 -1.31
C LEU A 80 25.23 -12.84 -1.59
N PRO A 81 25.63 -13.69 -2.56
CA PRO A 81 24.87 -14.88 -2.94
C PRO A 81 24.63 -15.88 -1.80
N GLY A 82 25.53 -15.92 -0.81
CA GLY A 82 25.44 -16.77 0.38
C GLY A 82 24.74 -16.13 1.58
N ALA A 83 24.10 -14.97 1.41
CA ALA A 83 23.40 -14.30 2.50
C ALA A 83 22.29 -15.19 3.07
N ARG A 84 22.29 -15.39 4.39
CA ARG A 84 21.25 -16.17 5.07
C ARG A 84 20.23 -15.24 5.71
N VAL A 85 18.96 -15.59 5.55
CA VAL A 85 17.87 -14.99 6.30
C VAL A 85 17.37 -15.99 7.35
N PRO A 86 16.99 -15.55 8.55
CA PRO A 86 16.31 -16.42 9.49
C PRO A 86 14.99 -16.95 8.91
N GLU A 87 14.63 -18.19 9.24
CA GLU A 87 13.42 -18.86 8.73
C GLU A 87 12.15 -18.02 8.91
N TRP A 88 12.02 -17.38 10.06
CA TRP A 88 10.87 -16.52 10.38
C TRP A 88 10.79 -15.23 9.55
N ILE A 89 11.86 -14.84 8.83
CA ILE A 89 11.82 -13.79 7.80
C ILE A 89 11.46 -14.38 6.45
N ALA A 90 12.04 -15.53 6.09
CA ALA A 90 11.80 -16.20 4.82
C ALA A 90 10.31 -16.51 4.63
N ALA A 91 9.66 -17.08 5.65
CA ALA A 91 8.23 -17.37 5.66
C ALA A 91 7.34 -16.11 5.51
N ALA A 92 7.85 -14.93 5.90
CA ALA A 92 7.13 -13.66 5.84
C ALA A 92 7.28 -12.92 4.49
N ALA A 93 8.15 -13.41 3.60
CA ALA A 93 8.42 -12.80 2.29
C ALA A 93 7.49 -13.30 1.17
N VAL A 94 6.45 -14.07 1.51
CA VAL A 94 5.53 -14.66 0.53
C VAL A 94 4.57 -13.62 -0.01
N PHE A 95 4.62 -13.38 -1.32
CA PHE A 95 3.65 -12.57 -2.04
C PHE A 95 2.29 -13.28 -2.07
N ARG A 96 1.22 -12.53 -1.78
CA ARG A 96 -0.14 -13.07 -1.87
C ARG A 96 -0.59 -13.15 -3.32
N ARG A 97 -1.28 -14.23 -3.68
CA ARG A 97 -1.96 -14.34 -4.97
C ARG A 97 -3.16 -13.40 -4.98
N VAL A 98 -3.16 -12.43 -5.89
CA VAL A 98 -4.27 -11.48 -6.09
C VAL A 98 -5.02 -11.84 -7.36
N ARG A 99 -6.34 -12.02 -7.24
CA ARG A 99 -7.24 -12.17 -8.38
C ARG A 99 -8.10 -10.92 -8.49
N ILE A 100 -8.17 -10.33 -9.68
CA ILE A 100 -9.04 -9.19 -9.98
C ILE A 100 -10.29 -9.75 -10.67
N SER A 101 -11.46 -9.44 -10.13
CA SER A 101 -12.73 -9.83 -10.72
C SER A 101 -13.07 -8.94 -11.93
N SER A 102 -14.00 -9.40 -12.78
CA SER A 102 -14.47 -8.63 -13.93
C SER A 102 -15.18 -7.33 -13.53
N GLU A 103 -15.81 -7.28 -12.35
CA GLU A 103 -16.36 -6.05 -11.78
C GLU A 103 -15.24 -5.08 -11.37
N ALA A 104 -14.23 -5.56 -10.64
CA ALA A 104 -13.11 -4.74 -10.20
C ALA A 104 -12.31 -4.19 -11.39
N SER A 105 -12.06 -5.00 -12.42
CA SER A 105 -11.35 -4.56 -13.64
C SER A 105 -12.12 -3.43 -14.35
N ARG A 106 -13.46 -3.51 -14.45
CA ARG A 106 -14.29 -2.40 -14.98
C ARG A 106 -14.18 -1.13 -14.15
N SER A 107 -14.18 -1.24 -12.82
CA SER A 107 -14.01 -0.08 -11.94
C SER A 107 -12.62 0.54 -12.05
N ILE A 108 -11.58 -0.27 -12.20
CA ILE A 108 -10.20 0.20 -12.41
C ILE A 108 -10.11 0.93 -13.75
N ALA A 109 -10.68 0.38 -14.82
CA ALA A 109 -10.71 1.03 -16.12
C ALA A 109 -11.42 2.39 -16.09
N ALA A 110 -12.57 2.48 -15.42
CA ALA A 110 -13.30 3.74 -15.25
C ALA A 110 -12.53 4.78 -14.42
N GLY A 111 -11.70 4.34 -13.47
CA GLY A 111 -10.88 5.20 -12.63
C GLY A 111 -9.48 5.47 -13.16
N ALA A 112 -9.07 4.83 -14.26
CA ALA A 112 -7.70 4.93 -14.77
C ALA A 112 -7.33 6.36 -15.21
N GLU A 113 -8.33 7.15 -15.62
CA GLU A 113 -8.13 8.57 -15.95
C GLU A 113 -7.68 9.43 -14.75
N LEU A 114 -7.94 8.99 -13.52
CA LEU A 114 -7.48 9.66 -12.30
C LEU A 114 -6.04 9.31 -11.93
N ALA A 115 -5.45 8.32 -12.61
CA ALA A 115 -4.16 7.75 -12.25
C ALA A 115 -3.05 8.44 -13.06
N GLU A 116 -2.67 9.66 -12.65
CA GLU A 116 -1.73 10.55 -13.37
C GLU A 116 -0.39 9.91 -13.75
N HIS A 117 0.03 8.87 -13.03
CA HIS A 117 1.32 8.18 -13.24
C HIS A 117 1.24 6.95 -14.16
N TYR A 118 0.06 6.56 -14.63
CA TYR A 118 -0.14 5.35 -15.42
C TYR A 118 -0.72 5.70 -16.78
N LYS A 119 -0.16 5.13 -17.85
CA LYS A 119 -0.53 5.48 -19.23
C LYS A 119 -1.77 4.73 -19.70
N THR A 120 -1.97 3.52 -19.19
CA THR A 120 -3.09 2.66 -19.59
C THR A 120 -3.77 2.02 -18.39
N ALA A 121 -5.03 1.63 -18.58
CA ALA A 121 -5.81 0.92 -17.54
C ALA A 121 -5.16 -0.42 -17.17
N GLU A 122 -4.52 -1.11 -18.12
CA GLU A 122 -3.81 -2.36 -17.88
C GLU A 122 -2.56 -2.15 -17.03
N GLU A 123 -1.83 -1.06 -17.26
CA GLU A 123 -0.66 -0.69 -16.45
C GLU A 123 -1.08 -0.38 -15.01
N PHE A 124 -2.17 0.37 -14.84
CA PHE A 124 -2.73 0.68 -13.53
C PHE A 124 -3.25 -0.58 -12.82
N GLU A 125 -3.94 -1.48 -13.53
CA GLU A 125 -4.39 -2.77 -12.96
C GLU A 125 -3.19 -3.63 -12.52
N ARG A 126 -2.11 -3.68 -13.31
CA ARG A 126 -0.88 -4.39 -12.95
C ARG A 126 -0.26 -3.82 -11.68
N ALA A 127 -0.15 -2.50 -11.57
CA ALA A 127 0.39 -1.84 -10.39
C ALA A 127 -0.47 -2.12 -9.14
N LEU A 128 -1.79 -2.09 -9.26
CA LEU A 128 -2.70 -2.45 -8.17
C LEU A 128 -2.53 -3.91 -7.73
N LYS A 129 -2.43 -4.85 -8.68
CA LYS A 129 -2.13 -6.27 -8.37
C LYS A 129 -0.82 -6.40 -7.61
N GLU A 130 0.21 -5.67 -8.03
CA GLU A 130 1.51 -5.68 -7.37
C GLU A 130 1.41 -5.16 -5.93
N ILE A 131 0.83 -3.97 -5.73
CA ILE A 131 0.65 -3.35 -4.40
C ILE A 131 -0.15 -4.27 -3.47
N LEU A 132 -1.25 -4.85 -3.96
CA LEU A 132 -2.09 -5.73 -3.18
C LEU A 132 -1.41 -7.06 -2.84
N SER A 133 -0.51 -7.55 -3.70
CA SER A 133 0.25 -8.78 -3.42
C SER A 133 1.20 -8.65 -2.23
N HIS A 134 1.64 -7.42 -1.94
CA HIS A 134 2.51 -7.10 -0.82
C HIS A 134 1.79 -6.99 0.54
N ASP A 135 0.44 -6.96 0.55
CA ASP A 135 -0.48 -6.75 1.69
C ASP A 135 0.14 -5.92 2.84
N ILE A 136 0.05 -4.60 2.71
CA ILE A 136 0.66 -3.65 3.65
C ILE A 136 -0.08 -3.51 4.99
N ARG A 137 -1.19 -4.24 5.19
CA ARG A 137 -2.00 -4.12 6.40
C ARG A 137 -1.27 -4.69 7.61
N SER A 138 -1.39 -4.00 8.74
CA SER A 138 -0.92 -4.50 10.02
C SER A 138 -1.62 -5.81 10.39
N HIS A 139 -0.97 -6.63 11.23
CA HIS A 139 -1.57 -7.85 11.79
C HIS A 139 -2.99 -7.59 12.38
N PHE A 140 -3.17 -6.46 13.08
CA PHE A 140 -4.47 -6.09 13.62
C PHE A 140 -5.51 -5.84 12.51
N GLN A 141 -5.15 -5.07 11.49
CA GLN A 141 -6.04 -4.78 10.35
C GLN A 141 -6.40 -6.02 9.54
N ARG A 142 -5.50 -7.01 9.44
CA ARG A 142 -5.79 -8.29 8.78
C ARG A 142 -6.83 -9.13 9.53
N ASN A 143 -6.86 -9.02 10.86
CA ASN A 143 -7.75 -9.80 11.72
C ASN A 143 -9.07 -9.10 12.06
N LEU A 144 -9.24 -7.84 11.66
CA LEU A 144 -10.54 -7.17 11.72
C LEU A 144 -11.47 -7.83 10.71
N LYS A 145 -12.62 -8.35 11.18
CA LYS A 145 -13.70 -8.76 10.28
C LYS A 145 -14.08 -7.58 9.40
N ALA A 146 -14.11 -7.78 8.08
CA ALA A 146 -14.50 -6.75 7.14
C ALA A 146 -15.85 -6.15 7.57
N THR A 147 -15.84 -4.90 8.02
CA THR A 147 -17.06 -4.13 8.21
C THR A 147 -17.74 -4.02 6.85
N LYS A 148 -19.04 -4.34 6.78
CA LYS A 148 -19.83 -4.30 5.54
C LYS A 148 -19.51 -3.01 4.76
N PRO A 149 -19.31 -3.09 3.43
CA PRO A 149 -19.02 -1.91 2.63
C PRO A 149 -20.12 -0.87 2.85
N ARG A 150 -19.72 0.30 3.31
CA ARG A 150 -20.63 1.44 3.48
C ARG A 150 -21.13 1.79 2.08
N GLN A 151 -22.43 1.72 1.85
CA GLN A 151 -23.01 2.16 0.59
C GLN A 151 -22.69 3.65 0.42
N VAL A 152 -21.82 3.97 -0.52
CA VAL A 152 -21.61 5.35 -0.96
C VAL A 152 -22.67 5.60 -2.01
N SER A 153 -23.78 6.20 -1.59
CA SER A 153 -24.77 6.77 -2.50
C SER A 153 -24.09 7.93 -3.25
N PRO A 154 -24.31 8.08 -4.57
CA PRO A 154 -23.79 9.23 -5.29
C PRO A 154 -24.56 10.47 -4.83
N SER A 155 -23.96 11.32 -4.00
CA SER A 155 -24.49 12.65 -3.72
C SER A 155 -24.09 13.57 -4.87
N GLY A 156 -24.95 13.63 -5.89
CA GLY A 156 -24.96 14.68 -6.91
C GLY A 156 -25.63 15.96 -6.41
N ALA A 157 -25.18 17.08 -6.97
CA ALA A 157 -25.30 18.45 -6.50
C ALA A 157 -26.68 19.15 -6.64
N SER A 158 -26.84 20.19 -5.80
CA SER A 158 -27.59 21.45 -5.98
C SER A 158 -29.12 21.47 -6.02
N GLY A 159 -29.73 22.40 -5.24
CA GLY A 159 -31.04 22.97 -5.55
C GLY A 159 -32.00 23.19 -4.37
N SER A 160 -32.10 24.46 -3.95
CA SER A 160 -33.16 25.15 -3.20
C SER A 160 -34.57 24.54 -3.04
N GLY A 161 -35.13 24.71 -1.83
CA GLY A 161 -36.51 25.23 -1.62
C GLY A 161 -37.65 24.23 -1.38
N GLY A 162 -38.42 24.45 -0.29
CA GLY A 162 -39.87 24.23 -0.25
C GLY A 162 -40.40 22.94 0.39
N ASP A 163 -41.28 23.13 1.38
CA ASP A 163 -42.16 22.13 2.02
C ASP A 163 -42.98 21.28 1.03
N ALA A 164 -43.20 19.99 1.36
CA ALA A 164 -44.52 19.34 1.33
C ALA A 164 -44.46 17.85 1.73
N LYS A 165 -45.37 17.44 2.62
CA LYS A 165 -45.80 16.05 2.85
C LYS A 165 -46.34 15.42 1.55
N GLN A 166 -46.08 14.13 1.30
CA GLN A 166 -47.14 13.11 1.11
C GLN A 166 -46.56 11.68 1.01
N ARG A 167 -47.33 10.73 1.53
CA ARG A 167 -47.16 9.27 1.50
C ARG A 167 -47.26 8.70 0.08
N GLN A 168 -46.53 7.63 -0.22
CA GLN A 168 -47.10 6.38 -0.78
C GLN A 168 -46.09 5.22 -0.80
N ARG A 169 -46.59 4.04 -0.42
CA ARG A 169 -45.93 2.74 -0.51
C ARG A 169 -45.97 2.27 -1.97
N GLN A 170 -44.88 1.72 -2.49
CA GLN A 170 -44.94 0.65 -3.50
C GLN A 170 -43.76 -0.32 -3.32
N HIS A 171 -44.11 -1.60 -3.29
CA HIS A 171 -43.19 -2.73 -3.36
C HIS A 171 -42.57 -2.80 -4.76
N GLY A 172 -41.25 -2.99 -4.84
CA GLY A 172 -40.53 -3.22 -6.08
C GLY A 172 -39.37 -4.19 -5.84
N ASN A 173 -39.51 -5.38 -6.39
CA ASN A 173 -38.60 -6.50 -6.33
C ASN A 173 -37.27 -6.16 -7.03
N GLY A 174 -36.12 -6.31 -6.36
CA GLY A 174 -34.80 -5.99 -6.92
C GLY A 174 -33.75 -6.92 -6.35
N GLY A 175 -33.26 -7.83 -7.20
CA GLY A 175 -32.38 -8.94 -6.85
C GLY A 175 -31.12 -8.50 -6.10
N SER A 176 -30.86 -9.19 -5.00
CA SER A 176 -29.64 -9.03 -4.20
C SER A 176 -28.45 -9.61 -4.94
N CYS A 177 -27.65 -8.75 -5.59
CA CYS A 177 -26.29 -9.11 -5.96
C CYS A 177 -25.42 -8.97 -4.71
N SER A 178 -25.20 -10.08 -4.01
CA SER A 178 -24.41 -10.17 -2.80
C SER A 178 -22.95 -9.85 -3.10
N ARG A 179 -22.42 -8.81 -2.45
CA ARG A 179 -21.01 -8.40 -2.53
C ARG A 179 -20.18 -9.26 -1.58
N GLU A 180 -19.40 -10.18 -2.12
CA GLU A 180 -18.38 -10.91 -1.36
C GLU A 180 -17.03 -10.78 -2.08
N PHE A 181 -16.07 -10.12 -1.41
CA PHE A 181 -14.66 -10.26 -1.73
C PHE A 181 -14.10 -11.27 -0.73
N GLU A 182 -14.07 -12.53 -1.13
CA GLU A 182 -13.51 -13.60 -0.31
C GLU A 182 -12.05 -13.82 -0.70
N VAL A 183 -11.14 -13.49 0.22
CA VAL A 183 -9.72 -13.88 0.13
C VAL A 183 -9.54 -15.07 1.05
N ARG A 184 -9.63 -16.28 0.49
CA ARG A 184 -9.29 -17.51 1.23
C ARG A 184 -7.79 -17.78 1.14
N PRO A 185 -7.09 -18.06 2.25
CA PRO A 185 -5.84 -18.80 2.20
C PRO A 185 -6.17 -20.26 1.85
N GLU A 186 -5.43 -20.85 0.92
CA GLU A 186 -5.40 -22.31 0.80
C GLU A 186 -4.26 -22.85 1.65
N ASP A 187 -4.53 -23.98 2.31
CA ASP A 187 -3.60 -24.74 3.16
C ASP A 187 -2.34 -25.22 2.40
#